data_AF-A0A950RCQ7-F1
#
_entry.id   AF-A0A950RCQ7-F1
#
_cell.length_a   1.000
_cell.length_b   1.000
_cell.length_c   1.000
_cell.angle_alpha   90.00
_cell.angle_beta   90.00
_cell.angle_gamma   90.00
#
_symmetry.space_group_name_H-M   'P 1'
#
loop_
_entity.id
_entity.type
_entity.pdbx_description
1 polymer ?
#
loop_
_entity_poly.entity_id
_entity_poly.type
_entity_poly.pdbx_seq_one_letter_code
_entity_poly.pdbx_strand_id
1 'polypeptide(L)'
;DRFLVLAADAAFSGGQLDEAERLRGRLLQLNPHHLLKPFASMEEAVRSTDVQNYIAGLRRTYPPETAENLLETARAKAREKKPPPPIGILPARGEPGRAPETVKAFKHKDAPAPEKNPTPHPEAPRHAPKPAPASSAPSPPPPPPIPATLNRSPAAAATMGPRPPAPPSPAARVSRASLPPVVPRLPVSPPANGLCTLLFFLLLVAGLLLAGFVLARPFLPPGWFH
;
A
#
# COMPACT_ATOMS: atom_id res chain seq x y z
N ASP A 1 -2.11 -2.15 -4.42
CA ASP A 1 -2.10 -1.50 -3.08
C ASP A 1 -0.90 -0.61 -2.87
N ARG A 2 0.33 -1.16 -2.74
CA ARG A 2 1.56 -0.39 -2.45
C ARG A 2 1.77 0.84 -3.34
N PHE A 3 1.64 0.68 -4.66
CA PHE A 3 1.78 1.80 -5.60
C PHE A 3 0.66 2.84 -5.52
N LEU A 4 -0.56 2.45 -5.12
CA LEU A 4 -1.65 3.41 -4.92
C LEU A 4 -1.37 4.28 -3.69
N VAL A 5 -0.78 3.71 -2.63
CA VAL A 5 -0.35 4.48 -1.45
C VAL A 5 0.73 5.49 -1.82
N LEU A 6 1.76 5.06 -2.57
CA LEU A 6 2.82 5.96 -3.04
C LEU A 6 2.29 7.05 -3.98
N ALA A 7 1.35 6.71 -4.86
CA ALA A 7 0.71 7.69 -5.73
C ALA A 7 -0.12 8.71 -4.94
N ALA A 8 -0.88 8.26 -3.93
CA ALA A 8 -1.68 9.14 -3.08
C ALA A 8 -0.80 10.09 -2.25
N ASP A 9 0.30 9.59 -1.71
CA ASP A 9 1.31 10.37 -0.99
C ASP A 9 2.01 11.41 -1.90
N ALA A 10 2.34 11.04 -3.14
CA ALA A 10 2.88 11.97 -4.12
C ALA A 10 1.88 13.07 -4.53
N ALA A 11 0.61 12.71 -4.74
CA ALA A 11 -0.46 13.66 -5.03
C ALA A 11 -0.68 14.63 -3.87
N PHE A 12 -0.72 14.12 -2.63
CA PHE A 12 -0.82 14.92 -1.42
C PHE A 12 0.36 15.90 -1.29
N SER A 13 1.59 15.41 -1.48
CA SER A 13 2.81 16.23 -1.44
C SER A 13 2.84 17.30 -2.54
N GLY A 14 2.18 17.05 -3.68
CA GLY A 14 2.02 18.00 -4.78
C GLY A 14 0.85 18.98 -4.59
N GLY A 15 0.17 18.97 -3.43
CA GLY A 15 -0.98 19.84 -3.15
C GLY A 15 -2.28 19.42 -3.85
N GLN A 16 -2.31 18.24 -4.47
CA GLN A 16 -3.48 17.70 -5.17
C GLN A 16 -4.32 16.84 -4.21
N LEU A 17 -4.96 17.50 -3.22
CA LEU A 17 -5.70 16.82 -2.15
C LEU A 17 -6.84 15.95 -2.69
N ASP A 18 -7.60 16.43 -3.68
CA ASP A 18 -8.72 15.68 -4.27
C ASP A 18 -8.27 14.38 -4.93
N GLU A 19 -7.13 14.42 -5.63
CA GLU A 19 -6.57 13.23 -6.29
C GLU A 19 -6.06 12.22 -5.26
N ALA A 20 -5.44 12.70 -4.18
CA ALA A 20 -4.99 11.86 -3.07
C ALA A 20 -6.17 11.11 -2.41
N GLU A 21 -7.29 11.80 -2.17
CA GLU A 21 -8.52 11.18 -1.64
C GLU A 21 -9.13 10.17 -2.61
N ARG A 22 -9.16 10.49 -3.90
CA ARG A 22 -9.65 9.56 -4.95
C ARG A 22 -8.84 8.26 -4.97
N LEU A 23 -7.51 8.38 -4.87
CA LEU A 23 -6.60 7.22 -4.82
C LEU A 23 -6.79 6.40 -3.54
N ARG A 24 -6.97 7.06 -2.39
CA ARG A 24 -7.33 6.42 -1.12
C ARG A 24 -8.64 5.65 -1.21
N GLY A 25 -9.68 6.25 -1.78
CA GLY A 25 -10.98 5.62 -2.01
C GLY A 25 -10.87 4.37 -2.90
N ARG A 26 -10.14 4.47 -4.01
CA ARG A 26 -9.87 3.33 -4.91
C ARG A 26 -9.10 2.21 -4.20
N LEU A 27 -8.15 2.56 -3.34
CA LEU A 27 -7.41 1.58 -2.56
C LEU A 27 -8.32 0.84 -1.56
N LEU A 28 -9.21 1.55 -0.87
CA LEU A 28 -10.16 0.93 0.06
C LEU A 28 -11.22 0.07 -0.63
N GLN A 29 -11.60 0.41 -1.87
CA GLN A 29 -12.46 -0.44 -2.71
C GLN A 29 -11.79 -1.77 -3.06
N LEU A 30 -10.49 -1.74 -3.37
CA LEU A 30 -9.73 -2.95 -3.70
C LEU A 30 -9.35 -3.76 -2.46
N ASN A 31 -9.07 -3.09 -1.34
CA ASN A 31 -8.67 -3.71 -0.08
C ASN A 31 -9.37 -3.05 1.12
N PRO A 32 -10.53 -3.58 1.55
CA PRO A 32 -11.31 -3.04 2.65
C PRO A 32 -10.66 -3.14 4.03
N HIS A 33 -9.54 -3.87 4.16
CA HIS A 33 -8.78 -4.07 5.39
C HIS A 33 -7.43 -3.33 5.36
N HIS A 34 -7.28 -2.34 4.48
CA HIS A 34 -6.06 -1.56 4.38
C HIS A 34 -5.84 -0.67 5.63
N LEU A 35 -4.57 -0.40 5.96
CA LEU A 35 -4.18 0.44 7.11
C LEU A 35 -4.70 1.89 7.07
N LEU A 36 -5.23 2.34 5.93
CA LEU A 36 -5.77 3.69 5.75
C LEU A 36 -7.24 3.80 6.16
N LYS A 37 -7.92 2.66 6.38
CA LYS A 37 -9.34 2.60 6.73
C LYS A 37 -9.74 3.42 7.96
N PRO A 38 -8.99 3.43 9.09
CA PRO A 38 -9.47 4.09 10.31
C PRO A 38 -9.45 5.62 10.23
N PHE A 39 -8.72 6.20 9.29
CA PHE A 39 -8.64 7.65 9.11
C PHE A 39 -9.79 8.12 8.24
N ALA A 40 -10.32 9.33 8.45
CA ALA A 40 -11.39 9.91 7.65
C ALA A 40 -10.88 10.44 6.30
N SER A 41 -9.67 10.99 6.28
CA SER A 41 -9.03 11.58 5.09
C SER A 41 -7.60 11.06 4.88
N MET A 42 -7.03 11.30 3.71
CA MET A 42 -5.62 11.07 3.40
C MET A 42 -4.71 12.03 4.18
N GLU A 43 -5.15 13.28 4.38
CA GLU A 43 -4.42 14.26 5.21
C GLU A 43 -4.25 13.76 6.65
N GLU A 44 -5.32 13.26 7.26
CA GLU A 44 -5.29 12.67 8.59
C GLU A 44 -4.40 11.43 8.62
N ALA A 45 -4.49 10.57 7.61
CA ALA A 45 -3.67 9.39 7.53
C ALA A 45 -2.17 9.72 7.45
N VAL A 46 -1.75 10.68 6.61
CA VAL A 46 -0.34 11.06 6.47
C VAL A 46 0.23 11.69 7.75
N ARG A 47 -0.62 12.24 8.63
CA ARG A 47 -0.20 12.70 9.97
C ARG A 47 0.08 11.55 10.95
N SER A 48 -0.46 10.35 10.71
CA SER A 48 -0.23 9.20 11.58
C SER A 48 1.19 8.63 11.40
N THR A 49 1.89 8.43 12.52
CA THR A 49 3.24 7.85 12.57
C THR A 49 3.30 6.48 11.88
N ASP A 50 2.27 5.65 12.03
CA ASP A 50 2.24 4.30 11.43
C ASP A 50 2.20 4.37 9.90
N VAL A 51 1.41 5.30 9.35
CA VAL A 51 1.30 5.53 7.91
C VAL A 51 2.61 6.10 7.37
N GLN A 52 3.24 7.05 8.09
CA GLN A 52 4.54 7.61 7.71
C GLN A 52 5.62 6.53 7.66
N ASN A 53 5.70 5.68 8.69
CA ASN A 53 6.64 4.56 8.74
C ASN A 53 6.40 3.57 7.59
N TYR A 54 5.14 3.27 7.30
CA TYR A 54 4.76 2.43 6.19
C TYR A 54 5.19 3.03 4.83
N ILE A 55 4.89 4.30 4.57
CA ILE A 55 5.31 5.02 3.35
C ILE A 55 6.82 5.06 3.23
N ALA A 56 7.54 5.39 4.32
CA ALA A 56 9.00 5.40 4.33
C ALA A 56 9.58 4.02 4.01
N GLY A 57 9.01 2.94 4.56
CA GLY A 57 9.37 1.57 4.21
C GLY A 57 9.10 1.24 2.74
N LEU A 58 7.96 1.68 2.20
CA LEU A 58 7.63 1.51 0.78
C LEU A 58 8.62 2.24 -0.13
N ARG A 59 8.98 3.48 0.16
CA ARG A 59 9.96 4.26 -0.64
C ARG A 59 11.35 3.61 -0.64
N ARG A 60 11.76 2.98 0.45
CA ARG A 60 13.01 2.20 0.52
C ARG A 60 12.95 0.92 -0.31
N THR A 61 11.80 0.24 -0.32
CA THR A 61 11.63 -1.05 -1.02
C THR A 61 11.36 -0.86 -2.52
N TYR A 62 10.71 0.24 -2.89
CA TYR A 62 10.33 0.58 -4.25
C TYR A 62 10.86 1.98 -4.58
N PRO A 63 12.17 2.10 -4.86
CA PRO A 63 12.72 3.34 -5.38
C PRO A 63 12.07 3.67 -6.75
N PRO A 64 12.09 4.95 -7.17
CA PRO A 64 11.36 5.40 -8.35
C PRO A 64 11.75 4.62 -9.62
N GLU A 65 13.02 4.28 -9.79
CA GLU A 65 13.52 3.53 -10.93
C GLU A 65 12.87 2.13 -11.01
N THR A 66 12.71 1.46 -9.86
CA THR A 66 12.04 0.15 -9.79
C THR A 66 10.55 0.29 -10.06
N ALA A 67 9.92 1.36 -9.58
CA ALA A 67 8.50 1.63 -9.83
C ALA A 67 8.22 1.85 -11.31
N GLU A 68 9.09 2.59 -12.01
CA GLU A 68 9.00 2.82 -13.45
C GLU A 68 9.11 1.51 -14.24
N ASN A 69 10.12 0.68 -13.93
CA ASN A 69 10.30 -0.61 -14.59
C ASN A 69 9.09 -1.55 -14.38
N LEU A 70 8.55 -1.61 -13.16
CA LEU A 70 7.33 -2.38 -12.87
C LEU A 70 6.09 -1.85 -13.60
N LEU A 71 6.03 -0.53 -13.82
CA LEU A 71 4.95 0.10 -14.57
C LEU A 71 5.08 -0.19 -16.07
N GLU A 72 6.28 -0.16 -16.63
CA GLU A 72 6.57 -0.51 -18.02
C GLU A 72 6.24 -1.98 -18.31
N THR A 73 6.69 -2.89 -17.46
CA THR A 73 6.37 -4.32 -17.57
C THR A 73 4.87 -4.59 -17.44
N ALA A 74 4.17 -3.90 -16.53
CA ALA A 74 2.71 -4.00 -16.43
C ALA A 74 2.00 -3.48 -17.70
N ARG A 75 2.49 -2.38 -18.28
CA ARG A 75 1.97 -1.84 -19.56
C ARG A 75 2.22 -2.80 -20.72
N ALA A 76 3.41 -3.40 -20.81
CA ALA A 76 3.72 -4.41 -21.82
C ALA A 76 2.79 -5.61 -21.71
N LYS A 77 2.60 -6.14 -20.49
CA LYS A 77 1.68 -7.25 -20.22
C LYS A 77 0.23 -6.91 -20.54
N ALA A 78 -0.21 -5.68 -20.26
CA ALA A 78 -1.55 -5.22 -20.62
C ALA A 78 -1.76 -5.13 -22.14
N ARG A 79 -0.71 -4.78 -22.90
CA ARG A 79 -0.73 -4.76 -24.37
C ARG A 79 -0.76 -6.17 -24.96
N GLU A 80 -0.02 -7.11 -24.38
CA GLU A 80 -0.03 -8.52 -24.81
C GLU A 80 -1.39 -9.17 -24.59
N LYS A 81 -2.07 -8.81 -23.49
CA LYS A 81 -3.44 -9.28 -23.20
C LYS A 81 -4.52 -8.61 -24.06
N LYS A 82 -4.15 -7.75 -25.01
CA LYS A 82 -5.09 -7.20 -25.98
C LYS A 82 -5.67 -8.39 -26.76
N PRO A 83 -6.99 -8.59 -26.77
CA PRO A 83 -7.60 -9.71 -27.47
C PRO A 83 -7.11 -9.71 -28.93
N PRO A 84 -6.89 -10.90 -29.52
CA PRO A 84 -6.45 -10.99 -30.91
C PRO A 84 -7.32 -10.05 -31.75
N PRO A 85 -6.74 -9.32 -32.72
CA PRO A 85 -7.53 -8.45 -33.58
C PRO A 85 -8.74 -9.25 -34.05
N PRO A 86 -9.97 -8.70 -33.96
CA PRO A 86 -11.14 -9.41 -34.45
C PRO A 86 -10.78 -9.86 -35.85
N ILE A 87 -10.72 -11.18 -36.05
CA ILE A 87 -10.43 -11.78 -37.35
C ILE A 87 -11.34 -11.05 -38.31
N GLY A 88 -10.75 -10.26 -39.20
CA GLY A 88 -11.49 -9.43 -40.13
C GLY A 88 -12.46 -10.35 -40.85
N ILE A 89 -13.75 -10.20 -40.55
CA ILE A 89 -14.79 -10.65 -41.45
C ILE A 89 -14.53 -9.82 -42.70
N LEU A 90 -13.84 -10.42 -43.67
CA LEU A 90 -13.73 -9.90 -45.02
C LEU A 90 -15.14 -9.41 -45.40
N PRO A 91 -15.31 -8.18 -45.89
CA PRO A 91 -16.61 -7.75 -46.39
C PRO A 91 -16.98 -8.71 -47.53
N ALA A 92 -17.88 -9.65 -47.24
CA ALA A 92 -18.49 -10.51 -48.22
C ALA A 92 -19.20 -9.58 -49.20
N ARG A 93 -18.58 -9.43 -50.36
CA ARG A 93 -19.09 -8.71 -51.51
C ARG A 93 -20.42 -9.34 -51.91
N GLY A 94 -21.50 -8.65 -51.56
CA GLY A 94 -22.85 -8.72 -52.14
C GLY A 94 -23.38 -10.07 -52.61
N GLU A 95 -24.20 -10.70 -51.77
CA GLU A 95 -25.31 -11.55 -52.22
C GLU A 95 -26.62 -10.95 -51.68
N PRO A 96 -27.50 -10.40 -52.53
CA PRO A 96 -28.81 -9.93 -52.12
C PRO A 96 -29.79 -11.10 -52.16
N GLY A 97 -30.29 -11.48 -50.98
CA GLY A 97 -31.49 -12.32 -50.89
C GLY A 97 -31.31 -13.57 -50.05
N ARG A 98 -31.44 -13.44 -48.73
CA ARG A 98 -32.01 -14.53 -47.94
C ARG A 98 -32.67 -14.02 -46.66
N ALA A 99 -33.79 -14.65 -46.36
CA ALA A 99 -34.85 -14.32 -45.40
C ALA A 99 -34.38 -14.00 -43.97
N PRO A 100 -35.24 -13.34 -43.15
CA PRO A 100 -34.95 -13.03 -41.76
C PRO A 100 -34.85 -14.32 -40.92
N GLU A 101 -33.63 -14.81 -40.73
CA GLU A 101 -33.34 -15.81 -39.70
C GLU A 101 -33.36 -15.13 -38.33
N THR A 102 -34.51 -15.31 -37.69
CA THR A 102 -34.75 -15.38 -36.24
C THR A 102 -33.51 -15.20 -35.37
N VAL A 103 -33.52 -14.09 -34.64
CA VAL A 103 -32.71 -13.83 -33.45
C VAL A 103 -32.76 -15.07 -32.56
N LYS A 104 -31.70 -15.90 -32.60
CA LYS A 104 -31.44 -16.91 -31.57
C LYS A 104 -31.12 -16.15 -30.29
N ALA A 105 -32.18 -15.85 -29.55
CA ALA A 105 -32.11 -15.61 -28.13
C ALA A 105 -31.24 -16.71 -27.53
N PHE A 106 -30.02 -16.34 -27.12
CA PHE A 106 -29.23 -17.18 -26.24
C PHE A 106 -30.06 -17.36 -24.98
N LYS A 107 -30.76 -18.50 -24.90
CA LYS A 107 -31.25 -19.07 -23.65
C LYS A 107 -30.06 -19.08 -22.72
N HIS A 108 -30.08 -18.12 -21.80
CA HIS A 108 -29.33 -18.14 -20.56
C HIS A 108 -29.58 -19.54 -19.98
N LYS A 109 -28.54 -20.38 -20.00
CA LYS A 109 -28.61 -21.72 -19.45
C LYS A 109 -28.81 -21.54 -17.96
N ASP A 110 -30.03 -21.84 -17.52
CA ASP A 110 -30.44 -21.91 -16.13
C ASP A 110 -29.33 -22.58 -15.32
N ALA A 111 -28.73 -21.80 -14.43
CA ALA A 111 -27.96 -22.35 -13.34
C ALA A 111 -28.92 -23.20 -12.50
N PRO A 112 -28.56 -24.44 -12.12
CA PRO A 112 -29.39 -25.21 -11.22
C PRO A 112 -29.59 -24.42 -9.93
N ALA A 113 -30.87 -24.28 -9.57
CA ALA A 113 -31.33 -23.70 -8.33
C ALA A 113 -30.59 -24.31 -7.12
N PRO A 114 -30.45 -23.53 -6.03
CA PRO A 114 -29.83 -23.99 -4.80
C PRO A 114 -30.54 -25.23 -4.28
N GLU A 115 -29.76 -26.27 -4.04
CA GLU A 115 -30.17 -27.49 -3.38
C GLU A 115 -30.75 -27.13 -2.01
N LYS A 116 -32.08 -27.18 -1.93
CA LYS A 116 -32.84 -27.25 -0.69
C LYS A 116 -32.30 -28.44 0.09
N ASN A 117 -31.60 -28.17 1.18
CA ASN A 117 -31.35 -29.16 2.22
C ASN A 117 -32.38 -28.92 3.35
N PRO A 118 -33.45 -29.73 3.46
CA PRO A 118 -34.32 -29.71 4.62
C PRO A 118 -33.78 -30.71 5.63
N THR A 119 -33.24 -30.23 6.75
CA THR A 119 -33.22 -31.04 7.97
C THR A 119 -33.59 -30.16 9.15
N PRO A 120 -34.81 -30.29 9.70
CA PRO A 120 -35.16 -29.69 10.96
C PRO A 120 -34.55 -30.53 12.08
N HIS A 121 -33.52 -30.01 12.73
CA HIS A 121 -33.15 -30.53 14.05
C HIS A 121 -33.90 -29.73 15.12
N PRO A 122 -34.66 -30.42 16.00
CA PRO A 122 -35.37 -29.78 17.11
C PRO A 122 -34.38 -29.23 18.14
N GLU A 123 -34.48 -27.92 18.35
CA GLU A 123 -34.56 -27.25 19.65
C GLU A 123 -33.95 -27.98 20.86
N ALA A 124 -32.75 -27.53 21.24
CA ALA A 124 -32.28 -27.61 22.62
C ALA A 124 -32.14 -26.18 23.16
N PRO A 125 -32.86 -25.81 24.24
CA PRO A 125 -32.76 -24.49 24.83
C PRO A 125 -31.43 -24.38 25.58
N ARG A 126 -30.46 -23.68 25.01
CA ARG A 126 -29.24 -23.26 25.72
C ARG A 126 -29.23 -21.74 25.80
N HIS A 127 -29.81 -21.27 26.90
CA HIS A 127 -29.50 -20.03 27.62
C HIS A 127 -28.68 -19.01 26.83
N ALA A 128 -29.38 -18.10 26.15
CA ALA A 128 -28.81 -16.80 25.86
C ALA A 128 -28.39 -16.16 27.21
N PRO A 129 -27.12 -15.77 27.40
CA PRO A 129 -26.78 -14.89 28.51
C PRO A 129 -27.57 -13.60 28.30
N LYS A 130 -28.46 -13.33 29.26
CA LYS A 130 -29.15 -12.07 29.43
C LYS A 130 -28.15 -10.93 29.19
N PRO A 131 -28.40 -9.98 28.27
CA PRO A 131 -27.57 -8.80 28.17
C PRO A 131 -27.56 -8.13 29.54
N ALA A 132 -26.37 -8.07 30.15
CA ALA A 132 -26.18 -7.32 31.37
C ALA A 132 -26.67 -5.89 31.11
N PRO A 133 -27.42 -5.27 32.04
CA PRO A 133 -27.75 -3.86 31.93
C PRO A 133 -26.44 -3.11 31.72
N ALA A 134 -26.42 -2.24 30.72
CA ALA A 134 -25.32 -1.35 30.42
C ALA A 134 -24.80 -0.76 31.72
N SER A 135 -23.61 -1.21 32.13
CA SER A 135 -22.87 -0.58 33.20
C SER A 135 -22.60 0.83 32.68
N SER A 136 -23.33 1.79 33.26
CA SER A 136 -23.07 3.21 33.15
C SER A 136 -21.63 3.42 33.60
N ALA A 137 -20.71 3.35 32.63
CA ALA A 137 -19.33 3.70 32.81
C ALA A 137 -19.33 5.13 33.39
N PRO A 138 -18.63 5.37 34.50
CA PRO A 138 -18.52 6.70 35.05
C PRO A 138 -17.96 7.62 33.98
N SER A 139 -18.65 8.73 33.73
CA SER A 139 -18.18 9.79 32.85
C SER A 139 -16.72 10.08 33.14
N PRO A 140 -15.84 10.17 32.13
CA PRO A 140 -14.46 10.58 32.36
C PRO A 140 -14.47 11.94 33.08
N PRO A 141 -13.59 12.15 34.08
CA PRO A 141 -13.51 13.43 34.76
C PRO A 141 -13.26 14.54 33.73
N PRO A 142 -13.85 15.73 33.93
CA PRO A 142 -13.60 16.86 33.04
C PRO A 142 -12.09 17.11 32.95
N PRO A 143 -11.55 17.40 31.76
CA PRO A 143 -10.14 17.73 31.62
C PRO A 143 -9.81 18.91 32.53
N PRO A 144 -8.62 18.93 33.17
CA PRO A 144 -8.21 20.06 33.98
C PRO A 144 -8.21 21.33 33.12
N PRO A 145 -8.57 22.50 33.69
CA PRO A 145 -8.51 23.75 32.97
C PRO A 145 -7.08 23.95 32.47
N ILE A 146 -6.92 24.01 31.14
CA ILE A 146 -5.65 24.34 30.50
C ILE A 146 -5.29 25.73 31.02
N PRO A 147 -4.15 25.91 31.72
CA PRO A 147 -3.73 27.24 32.14
C PRO A 147 -3.57 28.09 30.89
N ALA A 148 -4.33 29.18 30.85
CA ALA A 148 -4.24 30.20 29.81
C ALA A 148 -2.83 30.79 29.83
N THR A 149 -1.91 30.20 29.08
CA THR A 149 -0.65 30.83 28.73
C THR A 149 -0.99 31.96 27.77
N LEU A 150 -1.14 33.15 28.37
CA LEU A 150 -1.03 34.45 27.71
C LEU A 150 0.20 34.44 26.81
N ASN A 151 0.03 34.04 25.55
CA ASN A 151 1.03 34.22 24.52
C ASN A 151 0.98 35.70 24.10
N ARG A 152 1.63 36.50 24.93
CA ARG A 152 1.91 37.92 24.76
C ARG A 152 2.69 38.08 23.45
N SER A 153 1.98 38.45 22.39
CA SER A 153 2.59 38.99 21.18
C SER A 153 3.39 40.24 21.55
N PRO A 154 4.71 40.32 21.28
CA PRO A 154 5.37 41.60 21.21
C PRO A 154 5.01 42.25 19.87
N ALA A 155 4.07 43.17 19.93
CA ALA A 155 3.92 44.21 18.93
C ALA A 155 5.19 45.09 18.98
N ALA A 156 6.15 44.81 18.12
CA ALA A 156 7.23 45.74 17.80
C ALA A 156 6.78 46.58 16.60
N ALA A 157 6.08 47.67 16.91
CA ALA A 157 5.91 48.78 16.01
C ALA A 157 7.22 49.59 15.93
N ALA A 158 7.43 50.17 14.75
CA ALA A 158 8.32 51.28 14.43
C ALA A 158 9.83 50.99 14.33
N THR A 159 10.35 51.06 13.10
CA THR A 159 11.18 52.20 12.65
C THR A 159 11.30 52.16 11.13
N MET A 160 10.62 53.08 10.44
CA MET A 160 10.93 53.42 9.05
C MET A 160 12.30 54.10 9.03
N GLY A 161 13.33 53.38 8.61
CA GLY A 161 14.61 53.95 8.24
C GLY A 161 14.63 54.31 6.75
N PRO A 162 15.27 55.42 6.34
CA PRO A 162 15.43 55.78 4.93
C PRO A 162 16.23 54.70 4.19
N ARG A 163 15.65 54.22 3.09
CA ARG A 163 16.23 53.24 2.16
C ARG A 163 17.53 53.80 1.55
N PRO A 164 18.70 53.18 1.77
CA PRO A 164 19.93 53.60 1.09
C PRO A 164 19.84 53.31 -0.42
N PRO A 165 20.50 54.13 -1.26
CA PRO A 165 20.54 53.92 -2.70
C PRO A 165 21.27 52.61 -3.04
N ALA A 166 20.72 51.90 -4.02
CA ALA A 166 21.23 50.63 -4.50
C ALA A 166 22.67 50.76 -5.01
N PRO A 167 23.58 49.83 -4.65
CA PRO A 167 24.89 49.75 -5.32
C PRO A 167 24.71 49.29 -6.78
N PRO A 168 25.55 49.78 -7.71
CA PRO A 168 25.53 49.35 -9.10
C PRO A 168 25.86 47.87 -9.20
N SER A 169 25.02 47.17 -9.97
CA SER A 169 25.12 45.75 -10.26
C SER A 169 26.49 45.42 -10.90
N PRO A 170 27.37 44.63 -10.26
CA PRO A 170 28.56 44.13 -10.94
C PRO A 170 28.14 43.08 -11.96
N ALA A 171 28.54 43.34 -13.21
CA ALA A 171 28.37 42.45 -14.33
C ALA A 171 28.92 41.05 -14.05
N ALA A 172 28.15 40.05 -14.49
CA ALA A 172 28.63 38.75 -14.96
C ALA A 172 29.73 38.07 -14.11
N ARG A 173 29.39 37.68 -12.88
CA ARG A 173 30.15 36.62 -12.20
C ARG A 173 29.58 35.28 -12.62
N VAL A 174 30.32 34.60 -13.51
CA VAL A 174 30.13 33.20 -13.87
C VAL A 174 29.86 32.39 -12.60
N SER A 175 28.65 31.86 -12.49
CA SER A 175 28.24 30.90 -11.45
C SER A 175 29.09 29.64 -11.59
N ARG A 176 30.25 29.65 -10.93
CA ARG A 176 31.02 28.45 -10.65
C ARG A 176 30.11 27.56 -9.81
N ALA A 177 29.72 26.42 -10.39
CA ALA A 177 28.88 25.41 -9.78
C ALA A 177 29.28 25.19 -8.31
N SER A 178 28.42 25.66 -7.40
CA SER A 178 28.47 25.27 -6.01
C SER A 178 28.11 23.78 -5.97
N LEU A 179 29.16 22.95 -5.93
CA LEU A 179 29.02 21.56 -5.53
C LEU A 179 28.30 21.53 -4.18
N PRO A 180 27.21 20.75 -4.04
CA PRO A 180 26.51 20.64 -2.77
C PRO A 180 27.49 20.13 -1.70
N PRO A 181 27.36 20.60 -0.44
CA PRO A 181 28.17 20.10 0.64
C PRO A 181 28.06 18.58 0.69
N VAL A 182 29.21 17.90 0.58
CA VAL A 182 29.34 16.47 0.80
C VAL A 182 28.95 16.24 2.26
N VAL A 183 27.68 15.93 2.49
CA VAL A 183 27.20 15.46 3.77
C VAL A 183 27.92 14.14 4.03
N PRO A 184 28.69 14.00 5.13
CA PRO A 184 29.27 12.73 5.52
C PRO A 184 28.12 11.75 5.67
N ARG A 185 28.01 10.79 4.73
CA ARG A 185 27.07 9.69 4.84
C ARG A 185 27.45 8.92 6.10
N LEU A 186 26.67 9.13 7.17
CA LEU A 186 26.69 8.29 8.35
C LEU A 186 26.67 6.82 7.90
N PRO A 187 27.45 5.93 8.52
CA PRO A 187 27.48 4.52 8.17
C PRO A 187 26.04 4.01 8.21
N VAL A 188 25.54 3.64 7.03
CA VAL A 188 24.22 3.05 6.87
C VAL A 188 24.22 1.81 7.75
N SER A 189 23.45 1.89 8.85
CA SER A 189 23.22 0.75 9.73
C SER A 189 22.82 -0.44 8.85
N PRO A 190 23.51 -1.60 8.97
CA PRO A 190 23.21 -2.75 8.14
C PRO A 190 21.72 -3.06 8.28
N PRO A 191 21.00 -3.27 7.15
CA PRO A 191 19.58 -3.53 7.20
C PRO A 191 19.34 -4.77 8.07
N ALA A 192 18.34 -4.71 8.96
CA ALA A 192 17.92 -5.77 9.88
C ALA A 192 17.58 -7.12 9.20
N ASN A 193 17.72 -7.21 7.87
CA ASN A 193 17.59 -8.40 7.05
C ASN A 193 18.66 -9.46 7.36
N GLY A 194 19.78 -9.08 8.00
CA GLY A 194 20.87 -10.00 8.35
C GLY A 194 20.43 -11.18 9.23
N LEU A 195 19.48 -10.96 10.15
CA LEU A 195 18.99 -12.01 11.05
C LEU A 195 18.15 -13.06 10.29
N CYS A 196 17.30 -12.63 9.36
CA CYS A 196 16.51 -13.55 8.54
C CYS A 196 17.39 -14.40 7.62
N THR A 197 18.42 -13.81 7.00
CA THR A 197 19.38 -14.57 6.20
C THR A 197 20.17 -15.56 7.05
N LEU A 198 20.62 -15.16 8.25
CA LEU A 198 21.32 -16.05 9.17
C LEU A 198 20.46 -17.25 9.58
N LEU A 199 19.21 -17.01 9.98
CA LEU A 199 18.25 -18.07 10.34
C LEU A 199 17.97 -19.02 9.18
N PHE A 200 17.82 -18.49 7.96
CA PHE A 200 17.61 -19.31 6.77
C PHE A 200 18.81 -20.24 6.51
N PHE A 201 20.04 -19.72 6.57
CA PHE A 201 21.25 -20.53 6.40
C PHE A 201 21.37 -21.60 7.50
N LEU A 202 21.04 -21.26 8.75
CA LEU A 202 21.11 -22.18 9.87
C LEU A 202 20.13 -23.35 9.71
N LEU A 203 18.90 -23.06 9.28
CA LEU A 203 17.89 -24.07 8.94
C LEU A 203 18.34 -24.95 7.76
N LEU A 204 18.93 -24.35 6.73
CA LEU A 204 19.41 -25.08 5.55
C LEU A 204 20.55 -26.05 5.91
N VAL A 205 21.51 -25.60 6.71
CA VAL A 205 22.60 -26.46 7.21
C VAL A 205 22.07 -27.58 8.10
N ALA A 206 21.13 -27.29 9.01
CA ALA A 206 20.53 -28.31 9.86
C ALA A 206 19.80 -29.38 9.04
N GLY A 207 19.07 -28.96 7.99
CA GLY A 207 18.40 -29.87 7.07
C GLY A 207 19.37 -30.77 6.29
N LEU A 208 20.48 -30.21 5.79
CA LEU A 208 21.52 -30.98 5.11
C LEU A 208 22.20 -32.00 6.04
N LEU A 209 22.51 -31.60 7.28
CA LEU A 209 23.08 -32.50 8.29
C LEU A 209 22.12 -33.64 8.63
N LEU A 210 20.83 -33.33 8.82
CA LEU A 210 19.81 -34.34 9.09
C LEU A 210 19.65 -35.31 7.91
N ALA A 211 19.61 -34.80 6.68
CA ALA A 211 19.54 -35.63 5.48
C ALA A 211 20.77 -36.54 5.36
N GLY A 212 21.97 -36.00 5.56
CA GLY A 212 23.22 -36.76 5.58
C GLY A 212 23.23 -37.84 6.65
N PHE A 213 22.74 -37.52 7.86
CA PHE A 213 22.61 -38.50 8.94
C PHE A 213 21.65 -39.65 8.59
N VAL A 214 20.49 -39.34 7.99
CA VAL A 214 19.53 -40.36 7.54
C VAL A 214 20.12 -41.26 6.45
N LEU A 215 20.88 -40.68 5.51
CA LEU A 215 21.57 -41.41 4.44
C LEU A 215 22.74 -42.26 4.96
N ALA A 216 23.47 -41.79 5.98
CA ALA A 216 24.60 -42.51 6.58
C ALA A 216 24.15 -43.60 7.57
N ARG A 217 22.92 -43.51 8.10
CA ARG A 217 22.36 -44.45 9.08
C ARG A 217 22.51 -45.94 8.73
N PRO A 218 22.25 -46.41 7.49
CA PRO A 218 22.43 -47.84 7.16
C PRO A 218 23.90 -48.29 7.10
N PHE A 219 24.86 -47.36 7.07
CA PHE A 219 26.29 -47.66 6.99
C PHE A 219 27.02 -47.54 8.34
N LEU A 220 26.33 -47.06 9.38
CA LEU A 220 26.90 -46.90 10.72
C LEU A 220 26.83 -48.23 11.50
N PRO A 221 27.91 -48.66 12.18
CA PRO A 221 27.91 -49.88 12.98
C PRO A 221 26.90 -49.78 14.12
N PRO A 222 26.17 -50.87 14.46
CA PRO A 222 25.13 -50.86 15.49
C PRO A 222 25.63 -50.53 16.91
N GLY A 223 26.95 -50.52 17.15
CA GLY A 223 27.55 -50.18 18.44
C GLY A 223 27.80 -48.69 18.70
N TRP A 224 27.52 -47.79 17.76
CA TRP A 224 27.81 -46.36 17.90
C TRP A 224 26.76 -45.53 18.64
N PHE A 225 25.59 -46.09 18.94
CA PHE A 225 24.47 -45.38 19.57
C PHE A 225 24.19 -45.83 21.01
N HIS A 226 25.21 -46.34 21.71
CA HIS A 226 25.11 -46.87 23.07
C HIS A 226 25.67 -45.94 24.13
#